data_AF-A0A7C2BBS8-F1
#
_entry.id   AF-A0A7C2BBS8-F1
#
_cell.length_a   1.000
_cell.length_b   1.000
_cell.length_c   1.000
_cell.angle_alpha   90.00
_cell.angle_beta   90.00
_cell.angle_gamma   90.00
#
_symmetry.space_group_name_H-M   'P 1'
#
loop_
_entity.id
_entity.type
_entity.pdbx_description
1 polymer ?
#
loop_
_entity_poly.entity_id
_entity_poly.type
_entity_poly.pdbx_seq_one_letter_code
_entity_poly.pdbx_strand_id
1 'polypeptide(L)'
;MANSNLIFSDSSDSGHWIELEAASPNTLQADLEALGWKVQQTGGAVRVHCLESDSAAELSVLVNRLLADIKVRHQISLKAKTLDLLPLEATLLTENNACQLLPFGIHRLDADTVVAVSMAGDHAFLSQHELLTLLETPEKLALDKRAALQSKYFLMNPQSLGSTGLLHSRIAARKETVLAGHSLHIFVPTLQCEHSCQYCQVSRRLEDSGHSMTAAQVDAACDTVFESSSNSLTVEFQGGDPLLRFDLIQRAVNRIQLLNKSHQRRIRFVITSTLHQLTPAMCEYLRDNQIHLSTSLDGPANLHNKNRPLPSRDAHARTVAGIELARSIMGSGAVAALMTTTRASLAYPEAIVDEYVRLGFGEICIRPLSLYGFAKRNIKHLGYTLDEFTHFYERALQRVLEWNFDGTELREGTAALILNKLLSPFDAGYVDLQSPTGSGSAVLVYNYDGYVYPSDEARMLAESGDKSLRLGEIGEPLWQLMKSPVIEGLLINSISTQVPGCTKCAFNSFCGPDPVAAQAEFGSMKILSLTTEHCKRYKWMFDYFFRRLRSADDSFLDLAYLWASPAGKNDA
;
A
#
# COMPACT_ATOMS: atom_id res chain seq x y z
N MET A 1 -23.14 -26.15 -0.75
CA MET A 1 -24.26 -25.46 -1.42
C MET A 1 -24.49 -26.09 -2.79
N ALA A 2 -24.72 -27.40 -2.87
CA ALA A 2 -24.80 -28.12 -4.15
C ALA A 2 -26.22 -28.23 -4.72
N ASN A 3 -27.26 -27.72 -4.03
CA ASN A 3 -28.66 -27.85 -4.44
C ASN A 3 -29.47 -26.58 -4.07
N SER A 4 -29.14 -25.42 -4.62
CA SER A 4 -30.07 -24.28 -4.61
C SER A 4 -30.82 -24.27 -5.93
N ASN A 5 -32.10 -24.67 -5.90
CA ASN A 5 -33.03 -24.45 -7.00
C ASN A 5 -33.19 -22.94 -7.17
N LEU A 6 -32.58 -22.36 -8.21
CA LEU A 6 -32.79 -20.97 -8.58
C LEU A 6 -34.11 -20.90 -9.36
N ILE A 7 -35.14 -20.31 -8.76
CA ILE A 7 -36.44 -20.06 -9.41
C ILE A 7 -36.39 -18.66 -10.03
N PHE A 8 -36.78 -18.55 -11.31
CA PHE A 8 -36.74 -17.31 -12.08
C PHE A 8 -38.11 -16.64 -12.10
N SER A 9 -38.16 -15.33 -11.85
CA SER A 9 -39.31 -14.49 -12.20
C SER A 9 -38.84 -13.15 -12.76
N ASP A 10 -39.38 -12.77 -13.91
CA ASP A 10 -39.12 -11.48 -14.55
C ASP A 10 -40.08 -10.46 -13.94
N SER A 11 -39.58 -9.47 -13.18
CA SER A 11 -40.43 -8.42 -12.61
C SER A 11 -40.41 -7.21 -13.52
N SER A 12 -41.50 -7.01 -14.25
CA SER A 12 -41.66 -6.03 -15.33
C SER A 12 -41.75 -4.55 -14.89
N ASP A 13 -41.18 -4.14 -13.76
CA ASP A 13 -41.24 -2.75 -13.30
C ASP A 13 -39.84 -2.22 -12.95
N SER A 14 -39.32 -1.38 -13.84
CA SER A 14 -38.16 -0.47 -13.67
C SER A 14 -36.76 -1.12 -13.50
N GLY A 15 -36.06 -1.30 -14.63
CA GLY A 15 -34.63 -1.63 -14.69
C GLY A 15 -34.35 -3.13 -14.72
N HIS A 16 -33.39 -3.55 -15.54
CA HIS A 16 -33.08 -4.97 -15.78
C HIS A 16 -32.49 -5.63 -14.52
N TRP A 17 -33.33 -6.10 -13.60
CA TRP A 17 -32.91 -6.82 -12.40
C TRP A 17 -33.23 -8.31 -12.53
N ILE A 18 -32.26 -9.17 -12.23
CA ILE A 18 -32.42 -10.64 -12.21
C ILE A 18 -32.48 -11.10 -10.78
N GLU A 19 -33.57 -11.76 -10.37
CA GLU A 19 -33.72 -12.30 -9.02
C GLU A 19 -33.09 -13.70 -8.90
N LEU A 20 -32.23 -13.88 -7.88
CA LEU A 20 -31.54 -15.13 -7.56
C LEU A 20 -31.96 -15.59 -6.16
N GLU A 21 -32.61 -16.75 -6.09
CA GLU A 21 -32.90 -17.43 -4.83
C GLU A 21 -31.73 -18.32 -4.38
N ALA A 22 -31.25 -18.12 -3.15
CA ALA A 22 -30.18 -18.92 -2.58
C ALA A 22 -30.48 -19.31 -1.14
N ALA A 23 -30.00 -20.48 -0.73
CA ALA A 23 -30.11 -20.96 0.65
C ALA A 23 -29.42 -20.04 1.68
N SER A 24 -28.47 -19.20 1.23
CA SER A 24 -27.84 -18.16 2.05
C SER A 24 -27.73 -16.85 1.25
N PRO A 25 -28.79 -16.02 1.23
CA PRO A 25 -28.84 -14.80 0.41
C PRO A 25 -27.73 -13.81 0.74
N ASN A 26 -27.37 -13.66 2.02
CA ASN A 26 -26.29 -12.76 2.46
C ASN A 26 -24.92 -13.17 1.91
N THR A 27 -24.65 -14.49 1.82
CA THR A 27 -23.39 -14.99 1.29
C THR A 27 -23.33 -14.78 -0.23
N LEU A 28 -24.44 -15.05 -0.92
CA LEU A 28 -24.54 -14.83 -2.36
C LEU A 28 -24.36 -13.35 -2.71
N GLN A 29 -25.01 -12.44 -1.98
CA GLN A 29 -24.85 -11.01 -2.17
C GLN A 29 -23.38 -10.58 -2.02
N ALA A 30 -22.71 -10.98 -0.94
CA ALA A 30 -21.31 -10.64 -0.71
C ALA A 30 -20.38 -11.18 -1.81
N ASP A 31 -20.63 -12.40 -2.31
CA ASP A 31 -19.86 -12.98 -3.41
C ASP A 31 -20.08 -12.23 -4.74
N LEU A 32 -21.32 -11.80 -5.02
CA LEU A 32 -21.70 -11.03 -6.22
C LEU A 32 -21.14 -9.60 -6.20
N GLU A 33 -21.23 -8.89 -5.07
CA GLU A 33 -20.60 -7.59 -4.88
C GLU A 33 -19.07 -7.68 -5.05
N ALA A 34 -18.46 -8.75 -4.52
CA ALA A 34 -17.03 -9.02 -4.66
C ALA A 34 -16.61 -9.39 -6.09
N LEU A 35 -17.55 -9.71 -6.99
CA LEU A 35 -17.34 -9.90 -8.42
C LEU A 35 -17.65 -8.63 -9.23
N GLY A 36 -18.04 -7.52 -8.58
CA GLY A 36 -18.30 -6.23 -9.22
C GLY A 36 -19.74 -6.02 -9.68
N TRP A 37 -20.67 -6.92 -9.31
CA TRP A 37 -22.08 -6.79 -9.67
C TRP A 37 -22.83 -5.84 -8.73
N LYS A 38 -23.77 -5.07 -9.29
CA LYS A 38 -24.76 -4.32 -8.50
C LYS A 38 -25.85 -5.28 -8.04
N VAL A 39 -26.07 -5.38 -6.73
CA VAL A 39 -27.06 -6.27 -6.13
C VAL A 39 -27.97 -5.55 -5.14
N GLN A 40 -29.20 -6.03 -5.02
CA GLN A 40 -30.20 -5.57 -4.06
C GLN A 40 -30.86 -6.78 -3.38
N GLN A 41 -31.03 -6.73 -2.07
CA GLN A 41 -31.67 -7.81 -1.33
C GLN A 41 -33.16 -7.49 -1.09
N THR A 42 -34.04 -8.40 -1.46
CA THR A 42 -35.50 -8.28 -1.26
C THR A 42 -36.05 -9.63 -0.81
N GLY A 43 -36.64 -9.69 0.39
CA GLY A 43 -37.50 -10.80 0.80
C GLY A 43 -36.89 -12.21 0.76
N GLY A 44 -35.57 -12.35 1.02
CA GLY A 44 -34.89 -13.65 0.98
C GLY A 44 -34.28 -14.03 -0.38
N ALA A 45 -34.40 -13.15 -1.39
CA ALA A 45 -33.74 -13.28 -2.68
C ALA A 45 -32.71 -12.15 -2.90
N VAL A 46 -31.76 -12.38 -3.81
CA VAL A 46 -30.73 -11.41 -4.22
C VAL A 46 -31.00 -11.01 -5.67
N ARG A 47 -31.31 -9.74 -5.92
CA ARG A 47 -31.49 -9.18 -7.27
C ARG A 47 -30.19 -8.64 -7.80
N VAL A 48 -29.81 -8.97 -9.03
CA VAL A 48 -28.59 -8.48 -9.72
C VAL A 48 -28.97 -7.55 -10.85
N HIS A 49 -28.40 -6.36 -10.92
CA HIS A 49 -28.65 -5.40 -12.00
C HIS A 49 -27.84 -5.77 -13.24
N CYS A 50 -28.52 -5.94 -14.36
CA CYS A 50 -27.95 -6.11 -15.70
C CYS A 50 -27.96 -4.75 -16.41
N LEU A 51 -26.84 -4.31 -16.98
CA LEU A 51 -26.78 -3.02 -17.71
C LEU A 51 -26.93 -3.17 -19.23
N GLU A 52 -26.90 -4.38 -19.76
CA GLU A 52 -26.78 -4.62 -21.20
C GLU A 52 -27.49 -5.92 -21.60
N SER A 53 -28.77 -5.86 -22.00
CA SER A 53 -29.39 -6.90 -22.85
C SER A 53 -30.92 -6.72 -22.96
N ASP A 54 -31.42 -6.59 -24.19
CA ASP A 54 -32.84 -6.59 -24.53
C ASP A 54 -33.39 -7.98 -24.91
N SER A 55 -32.59 -9.06 -24.79
CA SER A 55 -33.03 -10.42 -25.18
C SER A 55 -32.86 -11.48 -24.09
N ALA A 56 -33.87 -12.35 -23.94
CA ALA A 56 -33.86 -13.46 -22.97
C ALA A 56 -32.71 -14.48 -23.22
N ALA A 57 -32.21 -14.57 -24.45
CA ALA A 57 -31.10 -15.47 -24.81
C ALA A 57 -29.74 -14.95 -24.27
N GLU A 58 -29.50 -13.64 -24.34
CA GLU A 58 -28.27 -13.02 -23.83
C GLU A 58 -28.24 -12.99 -22.29
N LEU A 59 -29.40 -12.77 -21.66
CA LEU A 59 -29.58 -12.92 -20.21
C LEU A 59 -29.23 -14.35 -19.73
N SER A 60 -29.64 -15.38 -20.47
CA SER A 60 -29.30 -16.78 -20.14
C SER A 60 -27.79 -17.04 -20.22
N VAL A 61 -27.09 -16.46 -21.19
CA VAL A 61 -25.62 -16.57 -21.31
C VAL A 61 -24.92 -15.83 -20.17
N LEU A 62 -25.38 -14.63 -19.82
CA LEU A 62 -24.84 -13.83 -18.73
C LEU A 62 -25.02 -14.52 -17.36
N VAL A 63 -26.19 -15.12 -17.14
CA VAL A 63 -26.50 -15.90 -15.92
C VAL A 63 -25.68 -17.19 -15.86
N ASN A 64 -25.52 -17.90 -16.98
CA ASN A 64 -24.64 -19.08 -17.02
C ASN A 64 -23.18 -18.71 -16.74
N ARG A 65 -22.71 -17.54 -17.19
CA ARG A 65 -21.39 -16.99 -16.83
C ARG A 65 -21.31 -16.66 -15.34
N LEU A 66 -22.35 -16.05 -14.77
CA LEU A 66 -22.43 -15.75 -13.34
C LEU A 66 -22.38 -17.02 -12.47
N LEU A 67 -23.12 -18.05 -12.86
CA LEU A 67 -23.15 -19.35 -12.20
C LEU A 67 -21.82 -20.09 -12.35
N ALA A 68 -21.16 -19.98 -13.51
CA ALA A 68 -19.81 -20.50 -13.69
C ALA A 68 -18.81 -19.81 -12.75
N ASP A 69 -18.89 -18.48 -12.60
CA ASP A 69 -18.03 -17.70 -11.70
C ASP A 69 -18.25 -18.05 -10.22
N ILE A 70 -19.51 -18.23 -9.80
CA ILE A 70 -19.85 -18.68 -8.45
C ILE A 70 -19.36 -20.12 -8.23
N LYS A 71 -19.54 -21.01 -9.22
CA LYS A 71 -19.10 -22.41 -9.16
C LYS A 71 -17.57 -22.52 -9.10
N VAL A 72 -16.84 -21.70 -9.87
CA VAL A 72 -15.37 -21.59 -9.84
C VAL A 72 -14.90 -21.08 -8.47
N ARG A 73 -15.49 -19.99 -7.95
CA ARG A 73 -15.17 -19.51 -6.59
C ARG A 73 -15.45 -20.54 -5.50
N HIS A 74 -16.53 -21.29 -5.62
CA HIS A 74 -16.86 -22.36 -4.67
C HIS A 74 -15.97 -23.59 -4.82
N GLN A 75 -15.57 -24.00 -6.02
CA GLN A 75 -14.62 -25.08 -6.21
C GLN A 75 -13.22 -24.72 -5.72
N ILE A 76 -12.76 -23.48 -5.97
CA ILE A 76 -11.53 -22.95 -5.36
C ILE A 76 -11.68 -22.96 -3.83
N SER A 77 -12.80 -22.50 -3.28
CA SER A 77 -13.05 -22.50 -1.83
C SER A 77 -13.17 -23.89 -1.21
N LEU A 78 -13.69 -24.89 -1.94
CA LEU A 78 -13.84 -26.27 -1.46
C LEU A 78 -12.50 -27.01 -1.48
N LYS A 79 -11.67 -26.81 -2.52
CA LYS A 79 -10.29 -27.30 -2.55
C LYS A 79 -9.37 -26.54 -1.58
N ALA A 80 -9.64 -25.25 -1.32
CA ALA A 80 -8.91 -24.44 -0.34
C ALA A 80 -9.28 -24.76 1.12
N LYS A 81 -10.55 -25.10 1.43
CA LYS A 81 -10.97 -25.54 2.77
C LYS A 81 -10.25 -26.79 3.27
N THR A 82 -9.68 -27.58 2.37
CA THR A 82 -8.84 -28.74 2.71
C THR A 82 -7.42 -28.32 3.16
N LEU A 83 -7.06 -27.04 3.06
CA LEU A 83 -5.70 -26.53 3.30
C LEU A 83 -5.61 -25.35 4.28
N ASP A 84 -6.71 -24.90 4.88
CA ASP A 84 -6.67 -23.79 5.85
C ASP A 84 -6.32 -24.30 7.26
N LEU A 85 -5.10 -23.94 7.69
CA LEU A 85 -4.52 -24.05 9.04
C LEU A 85 -4.22 -25.47 9.55
N LEU A 86 -3.06 -26.00 9.18
CA LEU A 86 -2.36 -26.98 10.02
C LEU A 86 -0.85 -26.66 10.11
N PRO A 87 -0.23 -26.77 11.30
CA PRO A 87 1.18 -27.17 11.37
C PRO A 87 1.33 -28.54 10.71
N LEU A 88 2.53 -28.86 10.21
CA LEU A 88 2.93 -30.17 9.71
C LEU A 88 2.06 -31.34 10.18
N GLU A 89 1.36 -31.99 9.26
CA GLU A 89 1.41 -33.44 9.04
C GLU A 89 0.34 -33.84 8.02
N ALA A 90 0.80 -34.62 7.03
CA ALA A 90 0.06 -35.46 6.11
C ALA A 90 -1.45 -35.19 5.94
N THR A 91 -1.87 -34.73 4.76
CA THR A 91 -3.21 -35.13 4.28
C THR A 91 -3.29 -35.18 2.76
N LEU A 92 -3.44 -36.43 2.31
CA LEU A 92 -4.12 -36.91 1.11
C LEU A 92 -3.35 -36.83 -0.21
N LEU A 93 -2.40 -37.77 -0.31
CA LEU A 93 -2.20 -38.56 -1.52
C LEU A 93 -3.58 -39.08 -1.99
N THR A 94 -4.16 -38.39 -2.99
CA THR A 94 -5.17 -39.02 -3.84
C THR A 94 -4.42 -39.70 -4.96
N GLU A 95 -4.52 -41.03 -4.96
CA GLU A 95 -3.92 -41.90 -5.96
C GLU A 95 -4.42 -41.49 -7.37
N ASN A 96 -3.48 -41.48 -8.32
CA ASN A 96 -3.66 -41.37 -9.77
C ASN A 96 -3.63 -40.00 -10.50
N ASN A 97 -3.08 -38.91 -9.94
CA ASN A 97 -2.83 -37.70 -10.76
C ASN A 97 -1.34 -37.34 -10.87
N ALA A 98 -0.85 -37.28 -12.12
CA ALA A 98 0.51 -36.89 -12.47
C ALA A 98 0.89 -35.46 -12.04
N CYS A 99 -0.08 -34.66 -11.57
CA CYS A 99 0.13 -33.30 -11.10
C CYS A 99 -0.96 -32.86 -10.10
N GLN A 100 -0.56 -32.24 -8.99
CA GLN A 100 -1.41 -31.65 -7.97
C GLN A 100 -1.64 -30.16 -8.27
N LEU A 101 -2.88 -29.68 -8.13
CA LEU A 101 -3.21 -28.26 -8.22
C LEU A 101 -2.99 -27.60 -6.85
N LEU A 102 -2.22 -26.51 -6.81
CA LEU A 102 -1.98 -25.72 -5.61
C LEU A 102 -2.99 -24.55 -5.50
N PRO A 103 -3.22 -23.98 -4.30
CA PRO A 103 -4.08 -22.81 -4.15
C PRO A 103 -3.57 -21.59 -4.91
N PHE A 104 -4.50 -20.83 -5.49
CA PHE A 104 -4.22 -19.55 -6.13
C PHE A 104 -5.46 -18.64 -6.06
N GLY A 105 -5.24 -17.33 -6.12
CA GLY A 105 -6.32 -16.34 -6.23
C GLY A 105 -6.56 -15.94 -7.68
N ILE A 106 -7.76 -15.45 -7.98
CA ILE A 106 -8.15 -15.01 -9.32
C ILE A 106 -8.73 -13.60 -9.30
N HIS A 107 -8.39 -12.80 -10.31
CA HIS A 107 -8.99 -11.49 -10.54
C HIS A 107 -9.31 -11.35 -12.02
N ARG A 108 -10.50 -10.86 -12.32
CA ARG A 108 -10.98 -10.73 -13.70
C ARG A 108 -10.50 -9.41 -14.27
N LEU A 109 -9.81 -9.48 -15.41
CA LEU A 109 -9.37 -8.29 -16.12
C LEU A 109 -10.42 -7.88 -17.16
N ASP A 110 -10.97 -8.82 -17.92
CA ASP A 110 -12.01 -8.52 -18.90
C ASP A 110 -12.98 -9.70 -19.04
N ALA A 111 -13.82 -9.66 -20.07
CA ALA A 111 -14.86 -10.66 -20.31
C ALA A 111 -14.30 -12.09 -20.44
N ASP A 112 -13.11 -12.26 -21.03
CA ASP A 112 -12.51 -13.57 -21.28
C ASP A 112 -11.27 -13.84 -20.41
N THR A 113 -10.59 -12.81 -19.91
CA THR A 113 -9.28 -12.96 -19.29
C THR A 113 -9.29 -12.76 -17.78
N VAL A 114 -8.60 -13.65 -17.08
CA VAL A 114 -8.26 -13.52 -15.67
C VAL A 114 -6.75 -13.44 -15.46
N VAL A 115 -6.34 -12.78 -14.38
CA VAL A 115 -5.03 -13.00 -13.78
C VAL A 115 -5.20 -13.97 -12.60
N ALA A 116 -4.47 -15.08 -12.65
CA ALA A 116 -4.33 -16.02 -11.55
C ALA A 116 -3.01 -15.74 -10.83
N VAL A 117 -3.01 -15.77 -9.50
CA VAL A 117 -1.84 -15.49 -8.65
C VAL A 117 -1.62 -16.62 -7.67
N SER A 118 -0.47 -17.27 -7.73
CA SER A 118 -0.11 -18.40 -6.86
C SER A 118 0.25 -17.94 -5.45
N MET A 119 0.38 -18.89 -4.52
CA MET A 119 0.84 -18.62 -3.15
C MET A 119 2.25 -18.02 -3.09
N ALA A 120 3.11 -18.29 -4.09
CA ALA A 120 4.43 -17.68 -4.20
C ALA A 120 4.38 -16.22 -4.71
N GLY A 121 3.20 -15.75 -5.13
CA GLY A 121 3.00 -14.45 -5.77
C GLY A 121 3.40 -14.43 -7.24
N ASP A 122 3.60 -15.59 -7.88
CA ASP A 122 3.72 -15.66 -9.34
C ASP A 122 2.34 -15.51 -9.98
N HIS A 123 2.29 -14.95 -11.19
CA HIS A 123 1.03 -14.73 -11.89
C HIS A 123 1.00 -15.39 -13.27
N ALA A 124 -0.21 -15.73 -13.73
CA ALA A 124 -0.48 -16.21 -15.07
C ALA A 124 -1.75 -15.56 -15.63
N PHE A 125 -1.72 -15.13 -16.89
CA PHE A 125 -2.92 -14.71 -17.62
C PHE A 125 -3.55 -15.94 -18.27
N LEU A 126 -4.83 -16.15 -17.98
CA LEU A 126 -5.62 -17.29 -18.46
C LEU A 126 -6.90 -16.78 -19.11
N SER A 127 -7.29 -17.37 -20.24
CA SER A 127 -8.68 -17.23 -20.71
C SER A 127 -9.64 -17.97 -19.78
N GLN A 128 -10.94 -17.70 -19.91
CA GLN A 128 -11.96 -18.38 -19.13
C GLN A 128 -11.94 -19.88 -19.40
N HIS A 129 -11.71 -20.27 -20.66
CA HIS A 129 -11.55 -21.66 -21.05
C HIS A 129 -10.30 -22.32 -20.44
N GLU A 130 -9.16 -21.63 -20.45
CA GLU A 130 -7.93 -22.13 -19.84
C GLU A 130 -8.05 -22.27 -18.32
N LEU A 131 -8.73 -21.33 -17.65
CA LEU A 131 -9.00 -21.38 -16.22
C LEU A 131 -9.85 -22.61 -15.86
N LEU A 132 -10.95 -22.84 -16.58
CA LEU A 132 -11.80 -24.01 -16.36
C LEU A 132 -11.03 -25.31 -16.62
N THR A 133 -10.23 -25.35 -17.69
CA THR A 133 -9.38 -26.50 -18.01
C THR A 133 -8.37 -26.75 -16.89
N LEU A 134 -7.72 -25.72 -16.35
CA LEU A 134 -6.80 -25.84 -15.20
C LEU A 134 -7.48 -26.43 -13.95
N LEU A 135 -8.73 -26.05 -13.67
CA LEU A 135 -9.45 -26.46 -12.48
C LEU A 135 -10.00 -27.90 -12.56
N GLU A 136 -10.43 -28.31 -13.77
CA GLU A 136 -11.15 -29.56 -14.01
C GLU A 136 -10.26 -30.66 -14.61
N THR A 137 -9.46 -30.34 -15.62
CA THR A 137 -8.65 -31.29 -16.42
C THR A 137 -7.29 -30.70 -16.82
N PRO A 138 -6.41 -30.36 -15.84
CA PRO A 138 -5.17 -29.63 -16.09
C PRO A 138 -4.24 -30.31 -17.09
N GLU A 139 -4.33 -31.64 -17.25
CA GLU A 139 -3.57 -32.43 -18.22
C GLU A 139 -3.92 -32.12 -19.69
N LYS A 140 -5.09 -31.54 -19.95
CA LYS A 140 -5.54 -31.14 -21.31
C LYS A 140 -5.01 -29.78 -21.75
N LEU A 141 -4.43 -28.99 -20.84
CA LEU A 141 -3.76 -27.75 -21.21
C LEU A 141 -2.56 -28.04 -22.13
N ALA A 142 -2.29 -27.10 -23.04
CA ALA A 142 -1.11 -27.15 -23.89
C ALA A 142 0.17 -27.31 -23.04
N LEU A 143 1.17 -28.03 -23.57
CA LEU A 143 2.35 -28.44 -22.80
C LEU A 143 3.14 -27.24 -22.26
N ASP A 144 3.33 -26.21 -23.08
CA ASP A 144 3.95 -24.94 -22.73
C ASP A 144 3.21 -24.23 -21.59
N LYS A 145 1.87 -24.17 -21.66
CA LYS A 145 1.02 -23.59 -20.63
C LYS A 145 1.13 -24.36 -19.32
N ARG A 146 1.13 -25.70 -19.37
CA ARG A 146 1.32 -26.56 -18.18
C ARG A 146 2.70 -26.34 -17.57
N ALA A 147 3.76 -26.32 -18.37
CA ALA A 147 5.12 -26.08 -17.90
C ALA A 147 5.25 -24.71 -17.23
N ALA A 148 4.66 -23.67 -17.82
CA ALA A 148 4.63 -22.32 -17.24
C ALA A 148 3.89 -22.32 -15.88
N LEU A 149 2.70 -22.93 -15.79
CA LEU A 149 1.93 -23.03 -14.56
C LEU A 149 2.66 -23.85 -13.48
N GLN A 150 3.40 -24.89 -13.86
CA GLN A 150 4.23 -25.67 -12.95
C GLN A 150 5.42 -24.86 -12.41
N SER A 151 6.10 -24.11 -13.27
CA SER A 151 7.22 -23.23 -12.85
C SER A 151 6.78 -22.10 -11.90
N LYS A 152 5.49 -21.76 -11.90
CA LYS A 152 4.87 -20.70 -11.10
C LYS A 152 4.04 -21.21 -9.92
N TYR A 153 4.19 -22.49 -9.56
CA TYR A 153 3.54 -23.12 -8.42
C TYR A 153 2.00 -23.07 -8.46
N PHE A 154 1.40 -23.12 -9.65
CA PHE A 154 -0.03 -23.47 -9.79
C PHE A 154 -0.22 -24.98 -9.83
N LEU A 155 0.76 -25.68 -10.39
CA LEU A 155 0.80 -27.12 -10.60
C LEU A 155 2.06 -27.67 -9.94
N MET A 156 1.97 -28.79 -9.23
CA MET A 156 3.10 -29.44 -8.59
C MET A 156 3.09 -30.94 -8.83
N ASN A 157 4.18 -31.50 -9.32
CA ASN A 157 4.37 -32.95 -9.35
C ASN A 157 4.85 -33.40 -7.96
N PRO A 158 4.09 -34.23 -7.21
CA PRO A 158 4.48 -34.70 -5.88
C PRO A 158 5.79 -35.50 -5.86
N GLN A 159 6.20 -36.05 -7.00
CA GLN A 159 7.45 -36.80 -7.17
C GLN A 159 8.65 -35.88 -7.42
N SER A 160 8.43 -34.59 -7.66
CA SER A 160 9.50 -33.62 -7.91
C SER A 160 10.21 -33.27 -6.60
N LEU A 161 11.45 -33.72 -6.46
CA LEU A 161 12.29 -33.43 -5.29
C LEU A 161 12.54 -31.92 -5.18
N GLY A 162 12.37 -31.37 -3.97
CA GLY A 162 12.72 -29.98 -3.65
C GLY A 162 11.67 -28.92 -4.00
N SER A 163 10.61 -29.23 -4.76
CA SER A 163 9.59 -28.25 -5.17
C SER A 163 8.91 -27.55 -3.99
N THR A 164 8.56 -28.31 -2.95
CA THR A 164 7.97 -27.77 -1.71
C THR A 164 8.95 -26.85 -0.98
N GLY A 165 10.23 -27.23 -0.89
CA GLY A 165 11.26 -26.43 -0.24
C GLY A 165 11.50 -25.10 -0.96
N LEU A 166 11.49 -25.11 -2.30
CA LEU A 166 11.57 -23.89 -3.11
C LEU A 166 10.35 -22.99 -2.93
N LEU A 167 9.14 -23.56 -2.91
CA LEU A 167 7.90 -22.82 -2.66
C LEU A 167 7.96 -22.11 -1.29
N HIS A 168 8.36 -22.83 -0.23
CA HIS A 168 8.52 -22.25 1.10
C HIS A 168 9.57 -21.13 1.12
N SER A 169 10.69 -21.33 0.44
CA SER A 169 11.75 -20.31 0.35
C SER A 169 11.25 -19.04 -0.34
N ARG A 170 10.45 -19.17 -1.40
CA ARG A 170 9.85 -18.01 -2.09
C ARG A 170 8.84 -17.27 -1.24
N ILE A 171 7.99 -17.98 -0.52
CA ILE A 171 7.01 -17.37 0.40
C ILE A 171 7.75 -16.66 1.54
N ALA A 172 8.79 -17.28 2.11
CA ALA A 172 9.59 -16.69 3.18
C ALA A 172 10.30 -15.42 2.72
N ALA A 173 10.94 -15.42 1.54
CA ALA A 173 11.60 -14.23 0.97
C ALA A 173 10.65 -13.04 0.82
N ARG A 174 9.40 -13.30 0.40
CA ARG A 174 8.38 -12.25 0.26
C ARG A 174 7.91 -11.70 1.61
N LYS A 175 8.02 -12.48 2.68
CA LYS A 175 7.60 -12.10 4.04
C LYS A 175 8.75 -11.61 4.92
N GLU A 176 9.98 -11.57 4.41
CA GLU A 176 11.18 -11.18 5.16
C GLU A 176 11.03 -9.81 5.84
N THR A 177 10.45 -8.83 5.13
CA THR A 177 10.30 -7.45 5.63
C THR A 177 9.36 -7.33 6.83
N VAL A 178 8.41 -8.26 6.98
CA VAL A 178 7.49 -8.31 8.13
C VAL A 178 8.20 -8.82 9.39
N LEU A 179 9.31 -9.53 9.24
CA LEU A 179 10.08 -10.13 10.34
C LEU A 179 11.29 -9.28 10.74
N ALA A 180 11.51 -8.13 10.11
CA ALA A 180 12.66 -7.27 10.34
C ALA A 180 12.64 -6.53 11.70
N GLY A 181 11.49 -6.52 12.39
CA GLY A 181 11.27 -5.74 13.60
C GLY A 181 11.14 -4.23 13.34
N HIS A 182 11.14 -3.43 14.40
CA HIS A 182 11.01 -1.98 14.33
C HIS A 182 12.23 -1.36 13.65
N SER A 183 12.14 -1.16 12.34
CA SER A 183 13.22 -0.64 11.51
C SER A 183 13.03 0.85 11.20
N LEU A 184 11.83 1.39 11.37
CA LEU A 184 11.51 2.80 11.17
C LEU A 184 11.08 3.44 12.49
N HIS A 185 11.78 4.49 12.89
CA HIS A 185 11.51 5.25 14.10
C HIS A 185 11.30 6.72 13.73
N ILE A 186 10.06 7.20 13.88
CA ILE A 186 9.69 8.57 13.52
C ILE A 186 9.63 9.41 14.80
N PHE A 187 10.36 10.52 14.82
CA PHE A 187 10.35 11.52 15.88
C PHE A 187 9.55 12.72 15.39
N VAL A 188 8.59 13.18 16.19
CA VAL A 188 7.85 14.41 15.96
C VAL A 188 8.28 15.43 17.01
N PRO A 189 9.45 16.08 16.83
CA PRO A 189 9.98 17.01 17.81
C PRO A 189 9.05 18.20 18.05
N THR A 190 8.25 18.60 17.05
CA THR A 190 7.35 19.75 17.15
C THR A 190 6.20 19.72 16.14
N LEU A 191 5.06 20.34 16.48
CA LEU A 191 4.01 20.75 15.53
C LEU A 191 4.16 22.18 15.02
N GLN A 192 5.22 22.89 15.43
CA GLN A 192 5.48 24.23 14.92
C GLN A 192 5.66 24.21 13.41
N CYS A 193 4.98 25.09 12.69
CA CYS A 193 5.14 25.23 11.25
C CYS A 193 4.69 26.62 10.78
N GLU A 194 5.47 27.24 9.89
CA GLU A 194 5.12 28.54 9.29
C GLU A 194 4.02 28.43 8.21
N HIS A 195 3.76 27.24 7.68
CA HIS A 195 2.81 27.03 6.59
C HIS A 195 1.38 26.84 7.07
N SER A 196 0.42 27.18 6.20
CA SER A 196 -1.02 26.96 6.43
C SER A 196 -1.61 25.97 5.42
N CYS A 197 -0.91 24.86 5.15
CA CYS A 197 -1.30 23.90 4.11
C CYS A 197 -2.75 23.43 4.30
N GLN A 198 -3.55 23.49 3.24
CA GLN A 198 -4.98 23.20 3.35
C GLN A 198 -5.28 21.73 3.68
N TYR A 199 -4.40 20.83 3.21
CA TYR A 199 -4.44 19.39 3.48
C TYR A 199 -3.57 18.96 4.66
N CYS A 200 -3.08 19.89 5.49
CA CYS A 200 -2.15 19.56 6.57
C CYS A 200 -2.69 18.46 7.50
N GLN A 201 -2.05 17.30 7.51
CA GLN A 201 -2.49 16.15 8.30
C GLN A 201 -2.08 16.27 9.77
N VAL A 202 -1.04 17.06 10.05
CA VAL A 202 -0.42 17.23 11.38
C VAL A 202 -0.95 18.43 12.19
N SER A 203 -1.85 19.24 11.63
CA SER A 203 -2.42 20.43 12.27
C SER A 203 -1.42 21.44 12.85
N ARG A 204 -0.90 22.34 12.01
CA ARG A 204 0.12 23.36 12.37
C ARG A 204 -0.19 24.15 13.65
N ARG A 205 0.88 24.45 14.40
CA ARG A 205 0.89 25.37 15.54
C ARG A 205 1.90 26.48 15.28
N LEU A 206 1.58 27.71 15.66
CA LEU A 206 2.49 28.84 15.51
C LEU A 206 3.37 29.02 16.76
N GLU A 207 2.85 28.68 17.93
CA GLU A 207 3.51 28.86 19.22
C GLU A 207 4.12 27.54 19.74
N ASP A 208 5.26 27.63 20.42
CA ASP A 208 5.97 26.48 21.01
C ASP A 208 5.35 25.99 22.34
N SER A 209 4.33 26.68 22.87
CA SER A 209 3.80 26.36 24.20
C SER A 209 3.02 25.04 24.20
N GLY A 210 3.69 23.96 24.60
CA GLY A 210 3.11 22.62 24.75
C GLY A 210 3.01 21.81 23.45
N HIS A 211 3.72 22.21 22.39
CA HIS A 211 3.64 21.59 21.07
C HIS A 211 4.98 21.02 20.57
N SER A 212 5.92 20.81 21.48
CA SER A 212 7.23 20.23 21.21
C SER A 212 7.60 19.20 22.28
N MET A 213 8.39 18.20 21.88
CA MET A 213 8.98 17.25 22.80
C MET A 213 9.92 17.97 23.77
N THR A 214 9.99 17.46 24.99
CA THR A 214 11.04 17.82 25.94
C THR A 214 12.34 17.09 25.60
N ALA A 215 13.46 17.65 26.05
CA ALA A 215 14.77 17.00 25.99
C ALA A 215 14.76 15.57 26.58
N ALA A 216 14.05 15.36 27.69
CA ALA A 216 13.94 14.06 28.34
C ALA A 216 13.16 13.05 27.50
N GLN A 217 12.08 13.48 26.83
CA GLN A 217 11.32 12.63 25.91
C GLN A 217 12.16 12.24 24.68
N VAL A 218 12.94 13.17 24.13
CA VAL A 218 13.85 12.85 23.01
C VAL A 218 14.87 11.79 23.44
N ASP A 219 15.48 11.95 24.61
CA ASP A 219 16.44 10.99 25.13
C ASP A 219 15.82 9.60 25.34
N ALA A 220 14.65 9.54 25.98
CA ALA A 220 13.94 8.30 26.24
C ALA A 220 13.51 7.59 24.94
N ALA A 221 13.03 8.34 23.94
CA ALA A 221 12.71 7.77 22.63
C ALA A 221 13.96 7.20 21.93
N CYS A 222 15.12 7.86 22.03
CA CYS A 222 16.38 7.31 21.51
C CYS A 222 16.78 6.01 22.20
N ASP A 223 16.50 5.86 23.50
CA ASP A 223 16.77 4.61 24.21
C ASP A 223 15.87 3.48 23.70
N THR A 224 14.58 3.75 23.47
CA THR A 224 13.64 2.79 22.88
C THR A 224 14.05 2.35 21.46
N VAL A 225 14.68 3.22 20.65
CA VAL A 225 15.20 2.85 19.32
C VAL A 225 16.16 1.64 19.40
N PHE A 226 17.00 1.58 20.43
CA PHE A 226 17.97 0.49 20.61
C PHE A 226 17.41 -0.75 21.33
N GLU A 227 16.15 -0.70 21.77
CA GLU A 227 15.41 -1.91 22.18
C GLU A 227 14.92 -2.72 20.97
N SER A 228 14.92 -2.13 19.77
CA SER A 228 14.60 -2.83 18.52
C SER A 228 15.58 -3.97 18.23
N SER A 229 15.04 -5.08 17.71
CA SER A 229 15.81 -6.20 17.20
C SER A 229 16.39 -5.96 15.80
N SER A 230 15.97 -4.89 15.10
CA SER A 230 16.43 -4.62 13.74
C SER A 230 17.92 -4.25 13.68
N ASN A 231 18.63 -4.81 12.70
CA ASN A 231 20.02 -4.43 12.39
C ASN A 231 20.12 -3.16 11.54
N SER A 232 19.04 -2.77 10.88
CA SER A 232 18.94 -1.59 10.03
C SER A 232 17.86 -0.66 10.58
N LEU A 233 18.25 0.53 10.98
CA LEU A 233 17.37 1.53 11.58
C LEU A 233 17.31 2.75 10.67
N THR A 234 16.10 3.22 10.42
CA THR A 234 15.82 4.51 9.81
C THR A 234 15.18 5.37 10.88
N VAL A 235 15.79 6.52 11.15
CA VAL A 235 15.28 7.51 12.10
C VAL A 235 14.85 8.72 11.31
N GLU A 236 13.55 9.00 11.33
CA GLU A 236 12.97 10.13 10.60
C GLU A 236 12.50 11.21 11.55
N PHE A 237 12.82 12.46 11.24
CA PHE A 237 12.26 13.62 11.93
C PHE A 237 11.16 14.22 11.07
N GLN A 238 9.94 14.26 11.60
CA GLN A 238 8.74 14.74 10.94
C GLN A 238 7.96 15.70 11.85
N GLY A 239 6.69 15.99 11.55
CA GLY A 239 5.83 16.84 12.35
C GLY A 239 5.31 18.05 11.60
N GLY A 240 5.37 19.22 12.24
CA GLY A 240 5.16 20.50 11.57
C GLY A 240 6.31 20.78 10.58
N ASP A 241 7.27 21.62 10.98
CA ASP A 241 8.58 21.67 10.37
C ASP A 241 9.65 21.39 11.43
N PRO A 242 10.29 20.22 11.42
CA PRO A 242 11.23 19.82 12.46
C PRO A 242 12.50 20.69 12.49
N LEU A 243 12.83 21.42 11.41
CA LEU A 243 13.98 22.34 11.40
C LEU A 243 13.79 23.54 12.35
N LEU A 244 12.55 23.86 12.75
CA LEU A 244 12.30 24.88 13.77
C LEU A 244 12.80 24.47 15.17
N ARG A 245 12.96 23.16 15.40
CA ARG A 245 13.54 22.58 16.62
C ARG A 245 14.78 21.76 16.30
N PHE A 246 15.69 22.37 15.55
CA PHE A 246 16.98 21.76 15.17
C PHE A 246 17.80 21.33 16.39
N ASP A 247 17.64 22.01 17.54
CA ASP A 247 18.23 21.62 18.82
C ASP A 247 17.85 20.19 19.24
N LEU A 248 16.59 19.79 19.03
CA LEU A 248 16.10 18.45 19.36
C LEU A 248 16.59 17.40 18.37
N ILE A 249 16.71 17.76 17.09
CA ILE A 249 17.31 16.89 16.06
C ILE A 249 18.76 16.60 16.43
N GLN A 250 19.57 17.63 16.71
CA GLN A 250 20.97 17.47 17.08
C GLN A 250 21.11 16.60 18.34
N ARG A 251 20.25 16.81 19.34
CA ARG A 251 20.23 15.98 20.55
C ARG A 251 19.99 14.51 20.23
N ALA A 252 18.96 14.21 19.43
CA ALA A 252 18.62 12.84 19.05
C ALA A 252 19.75 12.17 18.26
N VAL A 253 20.27 12.84 17.22
CA VAL A 253 21.37 12.32 16.39
C VAL A 253 22.61 12.04 17.24
N ASN A 254 23.03 12.97 18.09
CA ASN A 254 24.19 12.80 18.95
C ASN A 254 24.01 11.63 19.95
N ARG A 255 22.82 11.50 20.55
CA ARG A 255 22.53 10.40 21.49
C ARG A 255 22.50 9.05 20.77
N ILE A 256 21.84 8.97 19.61
CA ILE A 256 21.75 7.75 18.83
C ILE A 256 23.14 7.31 18.36
N GLN A 257 23.96 8.21 17.86
CA GLN A 257 25.35 7.91 17.49
C GLN A 257 26.19 7.45 18.68
N LEU A 258 26.00 8.05 19.86
CA LEU A 258 26.69 7.64 21.09
C LEU A 258 26.32 6.20 21.48
N LEU A 259 25.03 5.88 21.51
CA LEU A 259 24.53 4.52 21.76
C LEU A 259 25.03 3.55 20.69
N ASN A 260 25.07 3.97 19.42
CA ASN A 260 25.48 3.09 18.33
C ASN A 260 26.96 2.65 18.39
N LYS A 261 27.80 3.33 19.19
CA LYS A 261 29.19 2.88 19.42
C LYS A 261 29.25 1.48 20.05
N SER A 262 28.29 1.10 20.89
CA SER A 262 28.19 -0.26 21.45
C SER A 262 27.32 -1.19 20.61
N HIS A 263 26.23 -0.68 20.03
CA HIS A 263 25.24 -1.51 19.33
C HIS A 263 25.60 -1.84 17.87
N GLN A 264 26.43 -1.03 17.21
CA GLN A 264 26.94 -1.27 15.85
C GLN A 264 25.85 -1.58 14.81
N ARG A 265 24.73 -0.83 14.86
CA ARG A 265 23.63 -0.92 13.88
C ARG A 265 23.92 -0.06 12.65
N ARG A 266 23.29 -0.39 11.52
CA ARG A 266 23.25 0.47 10.33
C ARG A 266 22.14 1.50 10.52
N ILE A 267 22.48 2.78 10.57
CA ILE A 267 21.53 3.85 10.86
C ILE A 267 21.46 4.83 9.70
N ARG A 268 20.25 5.14 9.25
CA ARG A 268 19.94 6.21 8.30
C ARG A 268 19.11 7.27 8.99
N PHE A 269 19.45 8.54 8.78
CA PHE A 269 18.68 9.66 9.26
C PHE A 269 18.00 10.40 8.11
N VAL A 270 16.73 10.77 8.30
CA VAL A 270 15.97 11.57 7.33
C VAL A 270 15.25 12.70 8.07
N ILE A 271 15.22 13.90 7.49
CA ILE A 271 14.40 15.00 7.99
C ILE A 271 13.39 15.38 6.92
N THR A 272 12.10 15.34 7.26
CA THR A 272 11.03 15.83 6.41
C THR A 272 10.72 17.29 6.74
N SER A 273 11.03 18.21 5.84
CA SER A 273 10.93 19.66 6.09
C SER A 273 10.48 20.44 4.85
N THR A 274 9.93 21.63 5.06
CA THR A 274 9.67 22.59 3.98
C THR A 274 10.95 23.22 3.44
N LEU A 275 12.08 23.04 4.14
CA LEU A 275 13.42 23.62 3.85
C LEU A 275 13.51 25.13 4.04
N HIS A 276 12.45 25.78 4.51
CA HIS A 276 12.36 27.23 4.61
C HIS A 276 13.27 27.84 5.70
N GLN A 277 13.69 27.02 6.66
CA GLN A 277 14.53 27.37 7.81
C GLN A 277 15.98 26.96 7.59
N LEU A 278 16.28 26.32 6.45
CA LEU A 278 17.59 25.75 6.19
C LEU A 278 18.64 26.86 6.09
N THR A 279 19.79 26.64 6.73
CA THR A 279 20.95 27.54 6.68
C THR A 279 22.19 26.77 6.22
N PRO A 280 23.24 27.44 5.71
CA PRO A 280 24.48 26.77 5.34
C PRO A 280 25.08 25.94 6.48
N ALA A 281 25.07 26.45 7.71
CA ALA A 281 25.57 25.74 8.89
C ALA A 281 24.75 24.48 9.21
N MET A 282 23.42 24.53 9.00
CA MET A 282 22.59 23.32 9.11
C MET A 282 22.98 22.31 8.02
N CYS A 283 23.12 22.72 6.76
CA CYS A 283 23.53 21.83 5.67
C CYS A 283 24.89 21.15 5.93
N GLU A 284 25.87 21.89 6.46
CA GLU A 284 27.16 21.34 6.86
C GLU A 284 27.01 20.26 7.94
N TYR A 285 26.24 20.54 9.00
CA TYR A 285 25.94 19.55 10.04
C TYR A 285 25.23 18.32 9.47
N LEU A 286 24.23 18.50 8.60
CA LEU A 286 23.47 17.41 8.00
C LEU A 286 24.36 16.53 7.11
N ARG A 287 25.24 17.12 6.29
CA ARG A 287 26.22 16.40 5.47
C ARG A 287 27.16 15.59 6.35
N ASP A 288 27.75 16.21 7.37
CA ASP A 288 28.75 15.57 8.22
C ASP A 288 28.16 14.40 9.04
N ASN A 289 26.84 14.40 9.26
CA ASN A 289 26.09 13.33 9.92
C ASN A 289 25.34 12.39 8.95
N GLN A 290 25.56 12.53 7.64
CA GLN A 290 24.91 11.72 6.58
C GLN A 290 23.38 11.71 6.68
N ILE A 291 22.79 12.86 6.97
CA ILE A 291 21.33 13.04 7.09
C ILE A 291 20.76 13.44 5.72
N HIS A 292 19.73 12.71 5.28
CA HIS A 292 19.00 13.04 4.06
C HIS A 292 17.82 13.97 4.33
N LEU A 293 17.44 14.76 3.33
CA LEU A 293 16.29 15.65 3.39
C LEU A 293 15.17 15.10 2.51
N SER A 294 13.95 15.13 3.04
CA SER A 294 12.72 14.96 2.27
C SER A 294 11.95 16.27 2.33
N THR A 295 11.56 16.79 1.17
CA THR A 295 10.76 18.01 1.10
C THR A 295 9.44 17.80 0.42
N SER A 296 8.51 18.68 0.68
CA SER A 296 7.24 18.66 -0.02
C SER A 296 7.27 19.56 -1.25
N LEU A 297 6.90 19.02 -2.41
CA LEU A 297 6.82 19.75 -3.67
C LEU A 297 5.56 19.32 -4.43
N ASP A 298 4.53 20.15 -4.42
CA ASP A 298 3.25 19.78 -5.04
C ASP A 298 3.18 19.95 -6.57
N GLY A 299 4.27 20.38 -7.22
CA GLY A 299 4.32 20.73 -8.63
C GLY A 299 4.60 22.21 -8.87
N PRO A 300 4.14 22.78 -10.00
CA PRO A 300 4.47 24.16 -10.40
C PRO A 300 4.06 25.21 -9.38
N ALA A 301 4.72 26.38 -9.44
CA ALA A 301 4.59 27.44 -8.45
C ALA A 301 3.14 27.84 -8.11
N ASN A 302 2.28 27.96 -9.12
CA ASN A 302 0.86 28.31 -8.91
C ASN A 302 0.12 27.26 -8.08
N LEU A 303 0.32 25.97 -8.35
CA LEU A 303 -0.29 24.86 -7.64
C LEU A 303 0.30 24.73 -6.24
N HIS A 304 1.63 24.75 -6.12
CA HIS A 304 2.31 24.65 -4.85
C HIS A 304 1.93 25.79 -3.90
N ASN A 305 1.95 27.05 -4.37
CA ASN A 305 1.56 28.20 -3.54
C ASN A 305 0.09 28.19 -3.14
N LYS A 306 -0.79 27.60 -3.97
CA LYS A 306 -2.22 27.43 -3.64
C LYS A 306 -2.43 26.42 -2.52
N ASN A 307 -1.70 25.31 -2.60
CA ASN A 307 -1.79 24.21 -1.65
C ASN A 307 -1.09 24.51 -0.31
N ARG A 308 0.03 25.24 -0.39
CA ARG A 308 0.93 25.58 0.71
C ARG A 308 1.01 27.10 0.88
N PRO A 309 -0.10 27.75 1.26
CA PRO A 309 -0.14 29.20 1.31
C PRO A 309 0.75 29.75 2.43
N LEU A 310 1.57 30.73 2.04
CA LEU A 310 2.26 31.65 2.93
C LEU A 310 1.69 33.06 2.75
N PRO A 311 1.78 33.94 3.77
CA PRO A 311 1.42 35.36 3.61
C PRO A 311 2.15 36.03 2.43
N SER A 312 3.41 35.66 2.19
CA SER A 312 4.26 36.14 1.09
C SER A 312 3.93 35.55 -0.28
N ARG A 313 3.15 34.46 -0.34
CA ARG A 313 2.74 33.74 -1.57
C ARG A 313 3.90 33.23 -2.45
N ASP A 314 5.04 32.92 -1.84
CA ASP A 314 6.28 32.49 -2.50
C ASP A 314 6.79 31.14 -1.97
N ALA A 315 5.90 30.29 -1.44
CA ALA A 315 6.26 29.01 -0.82
C ALA A 315 7.09 28.11 -1.75
N HIS A 316 6.70 28.03 -3.02
CA HIS A 316 7.44 27.30 -4.05
C HIS A 316 8.86 27.83 -4.23
N ALA A 317 9.02 29.14 -4.39
CA ALA A 317 10.32 29.76 -4.61
C ALA A 317 11.27 29.53 -3.42
N ARG A 318 10.76 29.63 -2.19
CA ARG A 318 11.53 29.32 -0.97
C ARG A 318 11.91 27.85 -0.88
N THR A 319 11.00 26.94 -1.23
CA THR A 319 11.28 25.49 -1.28
C THR A 319 12.39 25.18 -2.30
N VAL A 320 12.30 25.75 -3.51
CA VAL A 320 13.33 25.59 -4.55
C VAL A 320 14.69 26.12 -4.09
N ALA A 321 14.74 27.31 -3.47
CA ALA A 321 15.97 27.86 -2.91
C ALA A 321 16.57 26.94 -1.80
N GLY A 322 15.72 26.33 -0.98
CA GLY A 322 16.14 25.33 0.01
C GLY A 322 16.72 24.07 -0.61
N ILE A 323 16.10 23.56 -1.69
CA ILE A 323 16.61 22.42 -2.47
C ILE A 323 18.00 22.73 -3.04
N GLU A 324 18.16 23.90 -3.66
CA GLU A 324 19.43 24.35 -4.24
C GLU A 324 20.52 24.51 -3.18
N LEU A 325 20.21 25.16 -2.05
CA LEU A 325 21.13 25.32 -0.93
C LEU A 325 21.60 23.96 -0.41
N ALA A 326 20.67 23.05 -0.10
CA ALA A 326 20.98 21.72 0.38
C ALA A 326 21.90 20.97 -0.60
N ARG A 327 21.54 20.93 -1.88
CA ARG A 327 22.31 20.21 -2.90
C ARG A 327 23.70 20.81 -3.13
N SER A 328 23.85 22.12 -3.00
CA SER A 328 25.15 22.79 -3.15
C SER A 328 26.18 22.41 -2.08
N ILE A 329 25.72 22.05 -0.87
CA ILE A 329 26.59 21.72 0.27
C ILE A 329 26.64 20.21 0.54
N MET A 330 25.50 19.52 0.43
CA MET A 330 25.32 18.11 0.79
C MET A 330 25.43 17.16 -0.40
N GLY A 331 25.35 17.67 -1.64
CA GLY A 331 25.39 16.88 -2.88
C GLY A 331 24.04 16.75 -3.58
N SER A 332 24.05 16.42 -4.88
CA SER A 332 22.86 16.41 -5.74
C SER A 332 21.75 15.47 -5.25
N GLY A 333 22.11 14.32 -4.67
CA GLY A 333 21.19 13.33 -4.11
C GLY A 333 20.71 13.60 -2.67
N ALA A 334 21.05 14.75 -2.07
CA ALA A 334 20.75 15.02 -0.67
C ALA A 334 19.25 15.24 -0.36
N VAL A 335 18.45 15.60 -1.38
CA VAL A 335 17.04 15.96 -1.22
C VAL A 335 16.15 15.09 -2.09
N ALA A 336 15.19 14.42 -1.46
CA ALA A 336 14.03 13.80 -2.11
C ALA A 336 12.82 14.74 -2.01
N ALA A 337 11.86 14.60 -2.92
CA ALA A 337 10.65 15.42 -2.93
C ALA A 337 9.38 14.58 -3.01
N LEU A 338 8.36 14.96 -2.23
CA LEU A 338 7.07 14.29 -2.18
C LEU A 338 5.95 15.28 -2.48
N MET A 339 5.01 14.90 -3.33
CA MET A 339 3.83 15.70 -3.60
C MET A 339 2.64 15.20 -2.77
N THR A 340 1.62 16.04 -2.61
CA THR A 340 0.28 15.57 -2.18
C THR A 340 -0.75 15.91 -3.25
N THR A 341 -1.45 14.89 -3.75
CA THR A 341 -2.52 15.11 -4.73
C THR A 341 -3.70 15.76 -4.04
N THR A 342 -4.19 16.85 -4.60
CA THR A 342 -5.39 17.57 -4.17
C THR A 342 -6.34 17.70 -5.35
N ARG A 343 -7.58 18.14 -5.12
CA ARG A 343 -8.50 18.52 -6.20
C ARG A 343 -7.87 19.51 -7.20
N ALA A 344 -7.05 20.44 -6.72
CA ALA A 344 -6.37 21.39 -7.60
C ALA A 344 -5.29 20.72 -8.46
N SER A 345 -4.64 19.66 -7.95
CA SER A 345 -3.60 18.90 -8.65
C SER A 345 -4.15 18.18 -9.88
N LEU A 346 -5.42 17.75 -9.87
CA LEU A 346 -6.06 17.01 -10.97
C LEU A 346 -5.98 17.72 -12.34
N ALA A 347 -5.86 19.04 -12.33
CA ALA A 347 -5.75 19.85 -13.54
C ALA A 347 -4.33 19.91 -14.14
N TYR A 348 -3.31 19.39 -13.43
CA TYR A 348 -1.89 19.57 -13.78
C TYR A 348 -1.04 18.28 -13.76
N PRO A 349 -1.53 17.10 -14.19
CA PRO A 349 -0.76 15.85 -14.08
C PRO A 349 0.60 15.93 -14.76
N GLU A 350 0.67 16.43 -16.01
CA GLU A 350 1.92 16.51 -16.76
C GLU A 350 2.85 17.58 -16.17
N ALA A 351 2.31 18.76 -15.85
CA ALA A 351 3.10 19.87 -15.34
C ALA A 351 3.72 19.57 -13.95
N ILE A 352 3.08 18.73 -13.13
CA ILE A 352 3.65 18.23 -11.89
C ILE A 352 4.90 17.38 -12.16
N VAL A 353 4.81 16.45 -13.11
CA VAL A 353 5.93 15.58 -13.49
C VAL A 353 7.08 16.41 -14.10
N ASP A 354 6.75 17.32 -15.02
CA ASP A 354 7.73 18.19 -15.67
C ASP A 354 8.48 19.08 -14.66
N GLU A 355 7.81 19.52 -13.60
CA GLU A 355 8.44 20.31 -12.55
C GLU A 355 9.50 19.51 -11.78
N TYR A 356 9.25 18.23 -11.52
CA TYR A 356 10.22 17.34 -10.87
C TYR A 356 11.46 17.14 -11.76
N VAL A 357 11.25 16.91 -13.06
CA VAL A 357 12.34 16.80 -14.04
C VAL A 357 13.12 18.11 -14.15
N ARG A 358 12.43 19.25 -14.24
CA ARG A 358 13.05 20.59 -14.31
C ARG A 358 13.94 20.87 -13.11
N LEU A 359 13.56 20.38 -11.93
CA LEU A 359 14.34 20.50 -10.70
C LEU A 359 15.37 19.37 -10.52
N GLY A 360 15.54 18.49 -11.50
CA GLY A 360 16.56 17.43 -11.50
C GLY A 360 16.31 16.31 -10.50
N PHE A 361 15.04 16.01 -10.17
CA PHE A 361 14.69 14.81 -9.40
C PHE A 361 14.64 13.59 -10.31
N GLY A 362 15.26 12.48 -9.89
CA GLY A 362 15.17 11.18 -10.56
C GLY A 362 14.00 10.32 -10.06
N GLU A 363 13.21 10.80 -9.10
CA GLU A 363 12.03 10.11 -8.58
C GLU A 363 10.91 11.11 -8.26
N ILE A 364 9.68 10.70 -8.55
CA ILE A 364 8.44 11.35 -8.11
C ILE A 364 7.53 10.33 -7.43
N CYS A 365 6.88 10.72 -6.34
CA CYS A 365 5.87 9.88 -5.68
C CYS A 365 4.51 10.57 -5.81
N ILE A 366 3.63 10.01 -6.65
CA ILE A 366 2.27 10.54 -6.85
C ILE A 366 1.38 10.05 -5.70
N ARG A 367 1.38 10.81 -4.59
CA ARG A 367 0.69 10.39 -3.37
C ARG A 367 -0.77 10.83 -3.35
N PRO A 368 -1.71 9.94 -3.01
CA PRO A 368 -3.09 10.32 -2.77
C PRO A 368 -3.22 11.20 -1.51
N LEU A 369 -4.31 11.93 -1.41
CA LEU A 369 -4.68 12.69 -0.22
C LEU A 369 -5.04 11.73 0.93
N SER A 370 -4.21 11.66 1.98
CA SER A 370 -4.60 10.94 3.20
C SER A 370 -5.58 11.77 4.03
N LEU A 371 -6.72 11.17 4.39
CA LEU A 371 -7.88 11.84 4.99
C LEU A 371 -7.78 11.99 6.52
N TYR A 372 -6.71 12.64 6.97
CA TYR A 372 -6.46 12.92 8.39
C TYR A 372 -6.40 14.43 8.66
N GLY A 373 -6.50 14.82 9.93
CA GLY A 373 -6.31 16.21 10.37
C GLY A 373 -7.16 17.23 9.59
N PHE A 374 -6.54 18.29 9.07
CA PHE A 374 -7.24 19.31 8.29
C PHE A 374 -7.73 18.79 6.93
N ALA A 375 -7.06 17.82 6.31
CA ALA A 375 -7.54 17.23 5.06
C ALA A 375 -8.94 16.65 5.20
N LYS A 376 -9.21 15.94 6.32
CA LYS A 376 -10.55 15.41 6.64
C LYS A 376 -11.58 16.53 6.81
N ARG A 377 -11.22 17.63 7.48
CA ARG A 377 -12.13 18.78 7.71
C ARG A 377 -12.43 19.56 6.42
N ASN A 378 -11.46 19.65 5.52
CA ASN A 378 -11.54 20.40 4.26
C ASN A 378 -11.89 19.52 3.05
N ILE A 379 -12.39 18.31 3.29
CA ILE A 379 -12.60 17.30 2.25
C ILE A 379 -13.49 17.78 1.09
N LYS A 380 -14.47 18.65 1.39
CA LYS A 380 -15.36 19.24 0.38
C LYS A 380 -14.62 20.08 -0.67
N HIS A 381 -13.48 20.65 -0.31
CA HIS A 381 -12.68 21.50 -1.19
C HIS A 381 -11.46 20.77 -1.76
N LEU A 382 -10.91 19.80 -1.03
CA LEU A 382 -9.64 19.14 -1.36
C LEU A 382 -9.81 17.74 -1.95
N GLY A 383 -10.89 17.05 -1.59
CA GLY A 383 -11.12 15.66 -1.95
C GLY A 383 -11.46 15.48 -3.41
N TYR A 384 -11.42 14.24 -3.85
CA TYR A 384 -11.78 13.80 -5.19
C TYR A 384 -12.27 12.36 -5.09
N THR A 385 -12.97 11.89 -6.10
CA THR A 385 -13.38 10.48 -6.19
C THR A 385 -12.18 9.62 -6.54
N LEU A 386 -12.30 8.30 -6.33
CA LEU A 386 -11.29 7.36 -6.80
C LEU A 386 -11.10 7.48 -8.32
N ASP A 387 -12.17 7.57 -9.09
CA ASP A 387 -12.11 7.67 -10.56
C ASP A 387 -11.39 8.95 -11.04
N GLU A 388 -11.58 10.08 -10.34
CA GLU A 388 -10.85 11.32 -10.61
C GLU A 388 -9.34 11.15 -10.34
N PHE A 389 -8.99 10.46 -9.24
CA PHE A 389 -7.59 10.19 -8.89
C PHE A 389 -6.92 9.24 -9.88
N THR A 390 -7.59 8.16 -10.27
CA THR A 390 -7.04 7.16 -11.16
C THR A 390 -6.80 7.75 -12.55
N HIS A 391 -7.73 8.54 -13.07
CA HIS A 391 -7.53 9.29 -14.31
C HIS A 391 -6.33 10.26 -14.25
N PHE A 392 -6.19 10.98 -13.13
CA PHE A 392 -5.03 11.84 -12.90
C PHE A 392 -3.72 11.06 -12.83
N TYR A 393 -3.69 9.96 -12.07
CA TYR A 393 -2.51 9.11 -11.90
C TYR A 393 -2.08 8.50 -13.24
N GLU A 394 -3.02 8.01 -14.05
CA GLU A 394 -2.72 7.45 -15.37
C GLU A 394 -2.02 8.47 -16.27
N ARG A 395 -2.51 9.71 -16.31
CA ARG A 395 -1.89 10.79 -17.09
C ARG A 395 -0.51 11.17 -16.58
N ALA A 396 -0.36 11.31 -15.26
CA ALA A 396 0.93 11.63 -14.66
C ALA A 396 1.95 10.50 -14.88
N LEU A 397 1.57 9.23 -14.68
CA LEU A 397 2.43 8.09 -14.98
C LEU A 397 2.78 8.02 -16.47
N GLN A 398 1.83 8.28 -17.37
CA GLN A 398 2.11 8.34 -18.80
C GLN A 398 3.19 9.39 -19.10
N ARG A 399 3.12 10.57 -18.45
CA ARG A 399 4.16 11.59 -18.59
C ARG A 399 5.52 11.16 -18.03
N VAL A 400 5.55 10.40 -16.93
CA VAL A 400 6.79 9.80 -16.41
C VAL A 400 7.39 8.84 -17.44
N LEU A 401 6.57 7.99 -18.06
CA LEU A 401 7.03 7.05 -19.09
C LEU A 401 7.57 7.77 -20.32
N GLU A 402 6.92 8.83 -20.79
CA GLU A 402 7.41 9.67 -21.89
C GLU A 402 8.82 10.20 -21.61
N TRP A 403 9.08 10.74 -20.42
CA TRP A 403 10.42 11.18 -20.05
C TRP A 403 11.47 10.06 -20.11
N ASN A 404 11.12 8.86 -19.63
CA ASN A 404 12.03 7.71 -19.71
C ASN A 404 12.31 7.29 -21.16
N PHE A 405 11.28 7.28 -22.02
CA PHE A 405 11.44 6.94 -23.44
C PHE A 405 12.20 8.02 -24.22
N ASP A 406 12.15 9.28 -23.77
CA ASP A 406 12.97 10.38 -24.30
C ASP A 406 14.40 10.40 -23.70
N GLY A 407 14.75 9.44 -22.83
CA GLY A 407 16.10 9.26 -22.27
C GLY A 407 16.38 9.99 -20.95
N THR A 408 15.35 10.53 -20.30
CA THR A 408 15.44 11.11 -18.95
C THR A 408 14.91 10.12 -17.91
N GLU A 409 15.81 9.57 -17.10
CA GLU A 409 15.42 8.63 -16.04
C GLU A 409 14.55 9.34 -14.98
N LEU A 410 13.33 8.84 -14.81
CA LEU A 410 12.42 9.31 -13.76
C LEU A 410 11.59 8.13 -13.25
N ARG A 411 11.77 7.78 -11.99
CA ARG A 411 11.01 6.69 -11.35
C ARG A 411 9.73 7.23 -10.73
N GLU A 412 8.59 6.57 -10.93
CA GLU A 412 7.40 6.82 -10.10
C GLU A 412 7.41 5.85 -8.91
N GLY A 413 7.54 6.38 -7.69
CA GLY A 413 7.77 5.58 -6.50
C GLY A 413 6.64 4.59 -6.20
N THR A 414 5.37 4.97 -6.39
CA THR A 414 4.24 4.08 -6.14
C THR A 414 4.18 2.93 -7.15
N ALA A 415 4.39 3.23 -8.43
CA ALA A 415 4.48 2.27 -9.52
C ALA A 415 5.60 1.26 -9.24
N ALA A 416 6.77 1.75 -8.82
CA ALA A 416 7.90 0.91 -8.51
C ALA A 416 7.63 -0.03 -7.32
N LEU A 417 6.92 0.42 -6.29
CA LEU A 417 6.47 -0.42 -5.19
C LEU A 417 5.51 -1.53 -5.66
N ILE A 418 4.53 -1.19 -6.50
CA ILE A 418 3.60 -2.18 -7.06
C ILE A 418 4.34 -3.17 -7.96
N LEU A 419 5.18 -2.70 -8.88
CA LEU A 419 5.96 -3.55 -9.76
C LEU A 419 6.94 -4.45 -9.00
N ASN A 420 7.54 -3.97 -7.90
CA ASN A 420 8.32 -4.82 -7.00
C ASN A 420 7.46 -5.98 -6.46
N LYS A 421 6.26 -5.70 -5.95
CA LYS A 421 5.36 -6.77 -5.47
C LYS A 421 5.04 -7.78 -6.56
N LEU A 422 4.79 -7.32 -7.79
CA LEU A 422 4.35 -8.14 -8.92
C LEU A 422 5.48 -8.97 -9.56
N LEU A 423 6.69 -8.42 -9.63
CA LEU A 423 7.80 -8.97 -10.44
C LEU A 423 8.99 -9.47 -9.60
N SER A 424 9.06 -9.14 -8.31
CA SER A 424 10.13 -9.58 -7.41
C SER A 424 9.61 -10.55 -6.35
N PRO A 425 10.39 -11.58 -5.98
CA PRO A 425 10.15 -12.36 -4.77
C PRO A 425 10.61 -11.63 -3.50
N PHE A 426 11.46 -10.61 -3.62
CA PHE A 426 11.96 -9.79 -2.52
C PHE A 426 11.12 -8.52 -2.39
N ASP A 427 10.54 -8.36 -1.22
CA ASP A 427 9.66 -7.24 -0.88
C ASP A 427 10.46 -5.96 -0.58
N ALA A 428 10.01 -4.82 -1.10
CA ALA A 428 10.62 -3.51 -0.82
C ALA A 428 10.33 -2.97 0.60
N GLY A 429 9.47 -3.62 1.38
CA GLY A 429 9.22 -3.27 2.78
C GLY A 429 8.22 -2.15 3.00
N TYR A 430 7.35 -1.84 2.01
CA TYR A 430 6.34 -0.81 2.17
C TYR A 430 5.28 -1.20 3.20
N VAL A 431 5.29 -0.50 4.33
CA VAL A 431 4.56 -0.80 5.58
C VAL A 431 3.07 -1.07 5.36
N ASP A 432 2.39 -0.23 4.57
CA ASP A 432 0.92 -0.30 4.45
C ASP A 432 0.43 -1.47 3.58
N LEU A 433 1.34 -2.13 2.85
CA LEU A 433 1.06 -3.31 2.04
C LEU A 433 1.58 -4.61 2.67
N GLN A 434 2.07 -4.55 3.90
CA GLN A 434 2.51 -5.73 4.65
C GLN A 434 1.32 -6.46 5.27
N SER A 435 1.45 -7.77 5.40
CA SER A 435 0.50 -8.60 6.14
C SER A 435 1.22 -9.65 6.98
N PRO A 436 1.11 -9.62 8.33
CA PRO A 436 0.48 -8.57 9.15
C PRO A 436 0.99 -7.14 8.87
N THR A 437 0.23 -6.12 9.28
CA THR A 437 0.59 -4.71 9.06
C THR A 437 1.93 -4.36 9.70
N GLY A 438 2.71 -3.52 9.04
CA GLY A 438 3.93 -2.94 9.59
C GLY A 438 3.67 -1.86 10.65
N SER A 439 2.43 -1.36 10.77
CA SER A 439 2.05 -0.39 11.80
C SER A 439 2.25 -0.99 13.19
N GLY A 440 3.14 -0.40 13.98
CA GLY A 440 3.50 -0.82 15.32
C GLY A 440 4.45 -2.02 15.37
N SER A 441 4.76 -2.68 14.25
CA SER A 441 5.65 -3.85 14.19
C SER A 441 6.96 -3.56 13.44
N ALA A 442 6.88 -2.74 12.39
CA ALA A 442 7.99 -2.23 11.60
C ALA A 442 8.27 -0.74 11.88
N VAL A 443 7.25 0.01 12.27
CA VAL A 443 7.33 1.45 12.56
C VAL A 443 6.83 1.80 13.96
N LEU A 444 7.50 2.76 14.60
CA LEU A 444 7.04 3.45 15.80
C LEU A 444 7.21 4.95 15.66
N VAL A 445 6.26 5.70 16.22
CA VAL A 445 6.26 7.16 16.17
C VAL A 445 6.25 7.75 17.57
N TYR A 446 7.26 8.54 17.91
CA TYR A 446 7.41 9.25 19.18
C TYR A 446 6.90 10.67 19.00
N ASN A 447 5.70 10.95 19.51
CA ASN A 447 4.98 12.17 19.21
C ASN A 447 5.24 13.30 20.23
N TYR A 448 5.08 14.54 19.80
CA TYR A 448 5.30 15.75 20.63
C TYR A 448 4.47 15.76 21.91
N ASP A 449 3.32 15.08 21.92
CA ASP A 449 2.39 15.03 23.03
C ASP A 449 2.79 14.03 24.14
N GLY A 450 3.96 13.40 24.00
CA GLY A 450 4.52 12.50 25.00
C GLY A 450 4.15 11.02 24.82
N TYR A 451 3.45 10.67 23.74
CA TYR A 451 2.99 9.30 23.50
C TYR A 451 3.64 8.64 22.28
N VAL A 452 3.65 7.31 22.29
CA VAL A 452 4.08 6.48 21.17
C VAL A 452 2.87 6.02 20.36
N TYR A 453 2.98 6.06 19.03
CA TYR A 453 1.96 5.65 18.07
C TYR A 453 2.49 4.57 17.13
N PRO A 454 1.61 3.70 16.59
CA PRO A 454 2.01 2.61 15.71
C PRO A 454 2.32 3.06 14.28
N SER A 455 1.95 4.26 13.86
CA SER A 455 2.29 4.79 12.53
C SER A 455 2.12 6.30 12.48
N ASP A 456 2.57 6.90 11.38
CA ASP A 456 2.42 8.33 11.13
C ASP A 456 0.92 8.71 11.01
N GLU A 457 0.16 7.88 10.31
CA GLU A 457 -1.29 7.99 10.15
C GLU A 457 -2.02 7.91 11.50
N ALA A 458 -1.57 7.02 12.39
CA ALA A 458 -2.18 6.85 13.71
C ALA A 458 -2.01 8.11 14.58
N ARG A 459 -0.86 8.79 14.53
CA ARG A 459 -0.71 10.09 15.22
C ARG A 459 -1.51 11.20 14.50
N MET A 460 -1.63 11.18 13.18
CA MET A 460 -2.45 12.16 12.44
C MET A 460 -3.95 12.04 12.78
N LEU A 461 -4.41 10.82 13.09
CA LEU A 461 -5.75 10.58 13.60
C LEU A 461 -5.97 11.26 14.96
N ALA A 462 -4.96 11.28 15.84
CA ALA A 462 -5.00 11.96 17.13
C ALA A 462 -5.22 13.47 16.99
N GLU A 463 -4.68 14.10 15.95
CA GLU A 463 -4.93 15.52 15.63
C GLU A 463 -6.39 15.82 15.25
N SER A 464 -7.13 14.78 14.88
CA SER A 464 -8.57 14.86 14.63
C SER A 464 -9.42 14.64 15.89
N GLY A 465 -8.78 14.36 17.03
CA GLY A 465 -9.40 14.13 18.33
C GLY A 465 -9.48 12.65 18.74
N ASP A 466 -9.18 11.72 17.84
CA ASP A 466 -9.21 10.28 18.14
C ASP A 466 -7.83 9.77 18.57
N LYS A 467 -7.65 9.64 19.89
CA LYS A 467 -6.42 9.18 20.53
C LYS A 467 -6.41 7.67 20.82
N SER A 468 -7.36 6.92 20.25
CA SER A 468 -7.54 5.48 20.53
C SER A 468 -6.34 4.61 20.15
N LEU A 469 -5.47 5.10 19.26
CA LEU A 469 -4.31 4.37 18.77
C LEU A 469 -2.99 4.69 19.50
N ARG A 470 -3.04 5.33 20.68
CA ARG A 470 -1.84 5.49 21.52
C ARG A 470 -1.40 4.14 22.08
N LEU A 471 -0.11 3.84 21.99
CA LEU A 471 0.47 2.60 22.51
C LEU A 471 0.84 2.71 24.00
N GLY A 472 1.37 3.87 24.41
CA GLY A 472 1.88 4.15 25.75
C GLY A 472 2.67 5.46 25.77
N GLU A 473 3.23 5.82 26.91
CA GLU A 473 4.06 7.03 27.06
C GLU A 473 5.50 6.81 26.55
N ILE A 474 6.12 7.88 26.08
CA ILE A 474 7.53 7.86 25.72
C ILE A 474 8.37 7.56 26.97
N GLY A 475 9.22 6.54 26.87
CA GLY A 475 10.04 6.03 27.99
C GLY A 475 9.51 4.74 28.61
N GLU A 476 8.30 4.30 28.25
CA GLU A 476 7.90 2.91 28.51
C GLU A 476 8.76 1.94 27.69
N PRO A 477 9.12 0.77 28.24
CA PRO A 477 9.94 -0.20 27.53
C PRO A 477 9.17 -0.79 26.34
N LEU A 478 9.88 -1.11 25.27
CA LEU A 478 9.31 -1.56 23.99
C LEU A 478 8.40 -2.78 24.16
N TRP A 479 8.79 -3.76 24.98
CA TRP A 479 7.97 -4.95 25.22
C TRP A 479 6.60 -4.63 25.84
N GLN A 480 6.49 -3.53 26.58
CA GLN A 480 5.22 -3.07 27.16
C GLN A 480 4.35 -2.39 26.10
N LEU A 481 4.93 -1.51 25.28
CA LEU A 481 4.24 -0.91 24.12
C LEU A 481 3.66 -1.99 23.19
N MET A 482 4.43 -3.08 22.98
CA MET A 482 4.04 -4.21 22.14
C MET A 482 2.92 -5.09 22.73
N LYS A 483 2.67 -5.00 24.04
CA LYS A 483 1.55 -5.68 24.71
C LYS A 483 0.28 -4.83 24.74
N SER A 484 0.28 -3.64 24.15
CA SER A 484 -0.90 -2.79 24.13
C SER A 484 -2.06 -3.45 23.36
N PRO A 485 -3.32 -3.24 23.77
CA PRO A 485 -4.49 -3.72 23.02
C PRO A 485 -4.56 -3.18 21.59
N VAL A 486 -3.92 -2.03 21.32
CA VAL A 486 -3.82 -1.44 19.99
C VAL A 486 -3.00 -2.34 19.07
N ILE A 487 -1.83 -2.83 19.50
CA ILE A 487 -0.99 -3.74 18.71
C ILE A 487 -1.73 -5.05 18.44
N GLU A 488 -2.38 -5.63 19.45
CA GLU A 488 -3.19 -6.84 19.26
C GLU A 488 -4.31 -6.62 18.22
N GLY A 489 -5.02 -5.49 18.32
CA GLY A 489 -6.06 -5.11 17.36
C GLY A 489 -5.52 -4.93 15.94
N LEU A 490 -4.37 -4.28 15.77
CA LEU A 490 -3.71 -4.09 14.47
C LEU A 490 -3.34 -5.44 13.85
N LEU A 491 -2.73 -6.35 14.62
CA LEU A 491 -2.30 -7.66 14.12
C LEU A 491 -3.49 -8.52 13.69
N ILE A 492 -4.52 -8.66 14.54
CA ILE A 492 -5.70 -9.51 14.23
C ILE A 492 -6.44 -9.01 12.98
N ASN A 493 -6.52 -7.69 12.77
CA ASN A 493 -7.27 -7.10 11.65
C ASN A 493 -6.42 -6.87 10.38
N SER A 494 -5.15 -7.27 10.34
CA SER A 494 -4.25 -7.07 9.18
C SER A 494 -3.66 -8.36 8.59
N ILE A 495 -4.01 -9.53 9.13
CA ILE A 495 -3.63 -10.82 8.54
C ILE A 495 -4.55 -11.13 7.35
N SER A 496 -4.06 -10.93 6.13
CA SER A 496 -4.83 -11.04 4.89
C SER A 496 -5.42 -12.43 4.68
N THR A 497 -4.79 -13.47 5.22
CA THR A 497 -5.26 -14.87 5.17
C THR A 497 -6.34 -15.19 6.21
N GLN A 498 -6.65 -14.26 7.12
CA GLN A 498 -7.69 -14.42 8.14
C GLN A 498 -8.82 -13.39 7.99
N VAL A 499 -8.57 -12.28 7.28
CA VAL A 499 -9.54 -11.21 7.11
C VAL A 499 -10.56 -11.54 6.00
N PRO A 500 -11.88 -11.51 6.29
CA PRO A 500 -12.92 -11.74 5.29
C PRO A 500 -12.77 -10.84 4.06
N GLY A 501 -12.93 -11.43 2.88
CA GLY A 501 -12.75 -10.75 1.58
C GLY A 501 -11.30 -10.76 1.08
N CYS A 502 -10.29 -10.78 1.96
CA CYS A 502 -8.88 -10.84 1.56
C CYS A 502 -8.44 -12.27 1.23
N THR A 503 -8.96 -13.28 1.94
CA THR A 503 -8.58 -14.70 1.77
C THR A 503 -8.75 -15.24 0.35
N LYS A 504 -9.72 -14.68 -0.40
CA LYS A 504 -10.01 -15.06 -1.79
C LYS A 504 -9.48 -14.06 -2.83
N CYS A 505 -8.83 -12.97 -2.40
CA CYS A 505 -8.34 -11.94 -3.30
C CYS A 505 -7.07 -12.41 -4.02
N ALA A 506 -6.99 -12.22 -5.34
CA ALA A 506 -5.77 -12.51 -6.12
C ALA A 506 -4.54 -11.76 -5.62
N PHE A 507 -4.73 -10.57 -5.03
CA PHE A 507 -3.65 -9.70 -4.62
C PHE A 507 -3.24 -9.91 -3.15
N ASN A 508 -3.78 -10.93 -2.48
CA ASN A 508 -3.47 -11.25 -1.08
C ASN A 508 -1.95 -11.43 -0.86
N SER A 509 -1.26 -12.07 -1.80
CA SER A 509 0.20 -12.28 -1.72
C SER A 509 1.00 -10.97 -1.75
N PHE A 510 0.41 -9.86 -2.21
CA PHE A 510 1.08 -8.57 -2.41
C PHE A 510 0.66 -7.49 -1.42
N CYS A 511 -0.46 -7.67 -0.72
CA CYS A 511 -1.17 -6.61 0.00
C CYS A 511 -1.53 -7.05 1.42
N GLY A 512 -1.75 -6.06 2.30
CA GLY A 512 -2.39 -6.26 3.61
C GLY A 512 -3.54 -5.27 3.82
N PRO A 513 -4.56 -5.65 4.60
CA PRO A 513 -5.50 -4.68 5.17
C PRO A 513 -4.77 -3.64 6.01
N ASP A 514 -5.26 -2.40 5.98
CA ASP A 514 -4.78 -1.30 6.81
C ASP A 514 -5.83 -0.95 7.89
N PRO A 515 -5.66 -1.43 9.13
CA PRO A 515 -6.60 -1.15 10.20
C PRO A 515 -6.51 0.29 10.73
N VAL A 516 -5.38 1.00 10.53
CA VAL A 516 -5.25 2.41 10.94
C VAL A 516 -6.11 3.29 10.03
N ALA A 517 -6.03 3.08 8.71
CA ALA A 517 -6.93 3.73 7.76
C ALA A 517 -8.40 3.37 8.04
N ALA A 518 -8.70 2.11 8.33
CA ALA A 518 -10.04 1.68 8.71
C ALA A 518 -10.58 2.40 9.96
N GLN A 519 -9.77 2.52 11.02
CA GLN A 519 -10.12 3.28 12.21
C GLN A 519 -10.41 4.74 11.88
N ALA A 520 -9.61 5.36 11.01
CA ALA A 520 -9.79 6.75 10.62
C ALA A 520 -11.04 6.99 9.76
N GLU A 521 -11.38 6.05 8.88
CA GLU A 521 -12.52 6.13 7.96
C GLU A 521 -13.84 5.78 8.68
N PHE A 522 -13.86 4.71 9.47
CA PHE A 522 -15.07 4.11 10.03
C PHE A 522 -15.17 4.15 11.56
N GLY A 523 -14.14 4.62 12.27
CA GLY A 523 -14.09 4.59 13.73
C GLY A 523 -13.88 3.18 14.32
N SER A 524 -13.51 2.21 13.49
CA SER A 524 -13.27 0.82 13.88
C SER A 524 -12.22 0.17 12.98
N MET A 525 -11.26 -0.54 13.59
CA MET A 525 -10.33 -1.44 12.89
C MET A 525 -11.03 -2.68 12.31
N LYS A 526 -12.14 -3.11 12.91
CA LYS A 526 -12.88 -4.33 12.55
C LYS A 526 -13.94 -4.00 11.50
N ILE A 527 -13.50 -3.86 10.27
CA ILE A 527 -14.35 -3.61 9.11
C ILE A 527 -14.10 -4.63 8.01
N LEU A 528 -14.97 -4.64 7.01
CA LEU A 528 -14.75 -5.44 5.82
C LEU A 528 -13.78 -4.70 4.90
N SER A 529 -12.54 -5.19 4.76
CA SER A 529 -11.46 -4.46 4.09
C SER A 529 -11.82 -3.97 2.68
N LEU A 530 -12.63 -4.71 1.92
CA LEU A 530 -13.08 -4.32 0.58
C LEU A 530 -13.88 -3.00 0.52
N THR A 531 -14.39 -2.54 1.66
CA THR A 531 -15.12 -1.28 1.76
C THR A 531 -14.22 -0.06 1.92
N THR A 532 -12.98 -0.25 2.40
CA THR A 532 -12.00 0.82 2.65
C THR A 532 -11.49 1.45 1.36
N GLU A 533 -11.13 2.73 1.44
CA GLU A 533 -10.42 3.41 0.36
C GLU A 533 -9.08 2.73 0.03
N HIS A 534 -8.33 2.30 1.04
CA HIS A 534 -7.05 1.56 0.88
C HIS A 534 -7.19 0.35 -0.04
N CYS A 535 -8.15 -0.53 0.24
CA CYS A 535 -8.37 -1.73 -0.57
C CYS A 535 -8.81 -1.38 -1.99
N LYS A 536 -9.75 -0.43 -2.16
CA LYS A 536 -10.22 -0.02 -3.49
C LYS A 536 -9.10 0.56 -4.33
N ARG A 537 -8.28 1.44 -3.76
CA ARG A 537 -7.13 2.06 -4.43
C ARG A 537 -6.10 1.02 -4.85
N TYR A 538 -5.64 0.17 -3.93
CA TYR A 538 -4.60 -0.80 -4.27
C TYR A 538 -5.11 -1.92 -5.18
N LYS A 539 -6.37 -2.34 -5.08
CA LYS A 539 -6.97 -3.24 -6.08
C LYS A 539 -6.94 -2.62 -7.48
N TRP A 540 -7.27 -1.33 -7.60
CA TRP A 540 -7.16 -0.62 -8.87
C TRP A 540 -5.70 -0.56 -9.35
N MET A 541 -4.73 -0.24 -8.48
CA MET A 541 -3.32 -0.20 -8.87
C MET A 541 -2.81 -1.56 -9.36
N PHE A 542 -3.10 -2.66 -8.64
CA PHE A 542 -2.71 -4.00 -9.09
C PHE A 542 -3.38 -4.37 -10.41
N ASP A 543 -4.69 -4.12 -10.56
CA ASP A 543 -5.41 -4.35 -11.83
C ASP A 543 -4.77 -3.58 -12.98
N TYR A 544 -4.50 -2.29 -12.78
CA TYR A 544 -3.88 -1.41 -13.76
C TYR A 544 -2.50 -1.91 -14.21
N PHE A 545 -1.62 -2.25 -13.27
CA PHE A 545 -0.29 -2.75 -13.60
C PHE A 545 -0.32 -4.16 -14.20
N PHE A 546 -1.28 -5.02 -13.83
CA PHE A 546 -1.46 -6.30 -14.51
C PHE A 546 -1.93 -6.13 -15.96
N ARG A 547 -2.83 -5.19 -16.25
CA ARG A 547 -3.22 -4.86 -17.64
C ARG A 547 -2.05 -4.33 -18.44
N ARG A 548 -1.26 -3.43 -17.86
CA ARG A 548 -0.03 -2.91 -18.47
C ARG A 548 0.93 -4.06 -18.78
N LEU A 549 1.28 -4.90 -17.80
CA LEU A 549 2.17 -6.05 -17.99
C LEU A 549 1.68 -7.04 -19.04
N ARG A 550 0.37 -7.29 -19.13
CA ARG A 550 -0.20 -8.18 -20.14
C ARG A 550 -0.01 -7.66 -21.57
N SER A 551 -0.07 -6.34 -21.74
CA SER A 551 -0.01 -5.67 -23.05
C SER A 551 1.34 -4.97 -23.29
N ALA A 552 2.33 -5.25 -22.44
CA ALA A 552 3.61 -4.57 -22.46
C ALA A 552 4.45 -4.96 -23.67
N ASP A 553 5.13 -3.97 -24.24
CA ASP A 553 6.26 -4.18 -25.13
C ASP A 553 7.56 -4.40 -24.33
N ASP A 554 8.63 -4.77 -25.02
CA ASP A 554 9.93 -5.01 -24.40
C ASP A 554 10.47 -3.77 -23.65
N SER A 555 10.18 -2.57 -24.17
CA SER A 555 10.64 -1.31 -23.57
C SER A 555 10.01 -1.06 -22.20
N PHE A 556 8.69 -1.25 -22.06
CA PHE A 556 8.04 -1.15 -20.76
C PHE A 556 8.44 -2.30 -19.83
N LEU A 557 8.60 -3.52 -20.33
CA LEU A 557 9.02 -4.66 -19.51
C LEU A 557 10.40 -4.42 -18.88
N ASP A 558 11.37 -3.93 -19.66
CA ASP A 558 12.71 -3.61 -19.15
C ASP A 558 12.64 -2.55 -18.04
N LEU A 559 11.88 -1.47 -18.27
CA LEU A 559 11.65 -0.43 -17.26
C LEU A 559 10.95 -0.98 -16.01
N ALA A 560 9.96 -1.86 -16.19
CA ALA A 560 9.22 -2.45 -15.09
C ALA A 560 10.09 -3.34 -14.21
N TYR A 561 10.98 -4.15 -14.80
CA TYR A 561 11.96 -4.95 -14.06
C TYR A 561 13.02 -4.09 -13.38
N LEU A 562 13.45 -2.99 -14.02
CA LEU A 562 14.33 -2.01 -13.40
C LEU A 562 13.69 -1.42 -12.14
N TRP A 563 12.44 -0.96 -12.24
CA TRP A 563 11.72 -0.34 -11.11
C TRP A 563 11.32 -1.34 -10.02
N ALA A 564 11.09 -2.60 -10.38
CA ALA A 564 10.78 -3.68 -9.45
C ALA A 564 11.95 -4.06 -8.54
N SER A 565 13.18 -3.65 -8.88
CA SER A 565 14.32 -3.81 -8.01
C SER A 565 14.23 -2.83 -6.83
N PRO A 566 14.45 -3.28 -5.57
CA PRO A 566 14.51 -2.37 -4.43
C PRO A 566 15.55 -1.27 -4.66
N ALA A 567 15.16 0.00 -4.49
CA ALA A 567 16.08 1.12 -4.60
C ALA A 567 17.22 0.97 -3.57
N GLY A 568 18.47 1.14 -4.02
CA GLY A 568 19.65 1.11 -3.13
C GLY A 568 20.59 -0.10 -3.28
N LYS A 569 20.54 -0.86 -4.38
CA LYS A 569 21.64 -1.79 -4.72
C LYS A 569 22.84 -1.12 -5.42
N ASN A 570 22.66 0.11 -5.94
CA ASN A 570 23.70 0.80 -6.71
C ASN A 570 24.52 1.83 -5.93
N ASP A 571 24.17 2.13 -4.67
CA ASP A 571 24.94 3.02 -3.80
C ASP A 571 25.26 2.29 -2.48
N ALA A 572 26.22 1.37 -2.55
CA ALA A 572 26.88 0.75 -1.41
C ALA A 572 28.24 1.43 -1.15
#